data_AF-A0A2V8P6B1-F1
#
_entry.id   AF-A0A2V8P6B1-F1
#
_cell.length_a   1.000
_cell.length_b   1.000
_cell.length_c   1.000
_cell.angle_alpha   90.00
_cell.angle_beta   90.00
_cell.angle_gamma   90.00
#
_symmetry.space_group_name_H-M   'P 1'
#
loop_
_entity.id
_entity.type
_entity.pdbx_description
1 polymer ?
#
loop_
_entity_poly.entity_id
_entity_poly.type
_entity_poly.pdbx_seq_one_letter_code
_entity_poly.pdbx_strand_id
1 'polypeptide(L)' 'MIERQKIRDSLAAHDGNKTRAAETLGVSYKTLLTKIKDYNL' A
#
# COMPACT_ATOMS: atom_id res chain seq x y z
N MET A 1 -2.03 -9.47 11.16
CA MET A 1 -1.04 -9.30 10.06
C MET A 1 -1.67 -9.05 8.67
N ILE A 2 -2.98 -8.83 8.55
CA ILE A 2 -3.69 -8.76 7.25
C ILE A 2 -3.34 -7.49 6.45
N GLU A 3 -3.03 -6.38 7.12
CA GLU A 3 -2.84 -5.08 6.48
C GLU A 3 -1.61 -5.04 5.55
N ARG A 4 -0.49 -5.65 5.97
CA ARG A 4 0.73 -5.73 5.18
C ARG A 4 0.54 -6.56 3.90
N GLN A 5 -0.29 -7.60 3.96
CA GLN A 5 -0.64 -8.41 2.80
C GLN A 5 -1.52 -7.64 1.83
N LYS A 6 -2.56 -6.95 2.34
CA LYS A 6 -3.40 -6.07 1.50
C LYS A 6 -2.60 -5.00 0.77
N ILE A 7 -1.59 -4.40 1.42
CA ILE A 7 -0.71 -3.43 0.78
C ILE A 7 0.10 -4.06 -0.35
N ARG A 8 0.68 -5.24 -0.13
CA ARG A 8 1.40 -5.98 -1.18
C ARG A 8 0.49 -6.38 -2.33
N ASP A 9 -0.69 -6.89 -2.04
CA ASP A 9 -1.64 -7.33 -3.05
C ASP A 9 -2.12 -6.14 -3.89
N SER A 10 -2.44 -4.99 -3.26
CA SER A 10 -2.76 -3.76 -3.98
C SER A 10 -1.59 -3.22 -4.80
N LEU A 11 -0.36 -3.27 -4.26
CA LEU A 11 0.83 -2.87 -5.02
C LEU A 11 1.05 -3.79 -6.23
N ALA A 12 0.94 -5.11 -6.06
CA ALA A 12 1.08 -6.07 -7.14
C ALA A 12 -0.03 -5.94 -8.19
N ALA A 13 -1.28 -5.73 -7.76
CA ALA A 13 -2.43 -5.53 -8.65
C ALA A 13 -2.35 -4.24 -9.48
N HIS A 14 -1.58 -3.25 -9.02
CA HIS A 14 -1.40 -1.97 -9.69
C HIS A 14 0.02 -1.76 -10.23
N ASP A 15 0.79 -2.83 -10.43
CA ASP A 15 2.14 -2.77 -11.01
C ASP A 15 3.11 -1.85 -10.24
N GLY A 16 3.00 -1.86 -8.92
CA GLY A 16 3.79 -1.01 -8.02
C GLY A 16 3.31 0.44 -7.93
N ASN A 17 2.19 0.79 -8.57
CA ASN A 17 1.64 2.14 -8.50
C ASN A 17 1.06 2.43 -7.10
N LYS A 18 1.89 3.12 -6.30
CA LYS A 18 1.61 3.47 -4.90
C LYS A 18 0.40 4.41 -4.77
N THR A 19 0.16 5.28 -5.75
CA THR A 19 -0.99 6.19 -5.72
C THR A 19 -2.29 5.43 -5.86
N ARG A 20 -2.40 4.53 -6.85
CA ARG A 20 -3.58 3.67 -7.02
C ARG A 20 -3.74 2.68 -5.88
N ALA A 21 -2.65 2.12 -5.36
CA ALA A 21 -2.72 1.27 -4.19
C ALA A 21 -3.29 2.01 -2.98
N ALA A 22 -2.94 3.29 -2.78
CA ALA A 22 -3.48 4.11 -1.69
C ALA A 22 -4.99 4.39 -1.88
N GLU A 23 -5.41 4.72 -3.10
CA GLU A 23 -6.82 4.91 -3.48
C GLU A 23 -7.64 3.63 -3.23
N THR A 24 -7.15 2.48 -3.70
CA THR A 24 -7.80 1.17 -3.51
C THR A 24 -7.88 0.78 -2.03
N LEU A 25 -6.86 1.12 -1.24
CA LEU A 25 -6.85 0.88 0.21
C LEU A 25 -7.68 1.92 0.98
N GLY A 26 -8.17 2.98 0.33
CA GLY A 26 -8.91 4.06 0.96
C GLY A 26 -8.08 4.89 1.95
N VAL A 27 -6.76 4.92 1.76
CA VAL A 27 -5.83 5.66 2.63
C VAL A 27 -5.16 6.78 1.88
N SER A 28 -4.69 7.79 2.61
CA SER A 28 -3.88 8.83 1.99
C SER A 28 -2.57 8.26 1.46
N TYR A 29 -2.05 8.85 0.37
CA TYR A 29 -0.74 8.47 -0.17
C TYR A 29 0.37 8.51 0.89
N LYS A 30 0.37 9.55 1.75
CA LYS A 30 1.31 9.68 2.87
C LYS A 30 1.18 8.53 3.86
N THR A 31 -0.05 8.12 4.20
CA THR A 31 -0.31 6.96 5.07
C THR A 31 0.23 5.67 4.47
N LEU A 32 0.02 5.45 3.16
CA LEU A 32 0.57 4.28 2.48
C LEU A 32 2.11 4.28 2.54
N LEU A 33 2.73 5.43 2.29
CA LEU A 33 4.19 5.58 2.31
C LEU A 33 4.78 5.30 3.69
N THR A 34 4.14 5.80 4.75
CA THR A 34 4.51 5.47 6.13
C THR A 34 4.37 3.98 6.40
N LYS A 35 3.25 3.35 6.00
CA LYS A 35 3.04 1.91 6.19
C LYS A 35 4.06 1.06 5.44
N ILE A 36 4.41 1.43 4.20
CA ILE A 36 5.46 0.76 3.43
C ILE A 36 6.79 0.83 4.19
N LYS A 37 7.15 2.02 4.70
CA LYS A 37 8.38 2.24 5.47
C LYS A 37 8.39 1.49 6.80
N ASP A 38 7.30 1.53 7.55
CA ASP A 38 7.12 0.83 8.83
C ASP A 38 7.16 -0.69 8.66
N TYR A 39 6.72 -1.18 7.50
CA TYR A 39 6.68 -2.60 7.18
C TYR A 39 7.89 -3.10 6.41
N ASN A 40 8.82 -2.23 6.01
CA ASN A 40 9.98 -2.55 5.17
C ASN A 40 9.57 -3.32 3.89
N LEU A 41 8.53 -2.82 3.23
CA LEU A 41 8.03 -3.33 1.93
C LEU A 41 8.70 -2.63 0.75
#